data_AF-A0A2P5AFG0-F1
#
_entry.id   AF-A0A2P5AFG0-F1
#
_cell.length_a   1.000
_cell.length_b   1.000
_cell.length_c   1.000
_cell.angle_alpha   90.00
_cell.angle_beta   90.00
_cell.angle_gamma   90.00
#
_symmetry.space_group_name_H-M   'P 1'
#
loop_
_entity.id
_entity.type
_entity.pdbx_description
1 polymer ?
#
loop_
_entity_poly.entity_id
_entity_poly.type
_entity_poly.pdbx_seq_one_letter_code
_entity_poly.pdbx_strand_id
1 'polypeptide(L)'
;MRRVMTVPFFNNKAVQKYSRCWEEEAASMVEDIKKSYPQAMTTGICMRTRLKLLTHNNMFRMLFDKRFEGQNDPLFLDLQELNVKRDVLAQSHRYNHGDFNPILRPFLRGYLNTCKETCEKRLRIFDHFIQNRKKLITSTNDQEKLAFAGIDHILEAQQMGVINEDNVRYIVDNMNNAGTN
;
A
#
# COMPACT_ATOMS: atom_id res chain seq x y z
N MET A 1 -1.63 6.09 -17.09
CA MET A 1 -1.75 5.32 -15.84
C MET A 1 -2.27 3.90 -16.04
N ARG A 2 -3.52 3.67 -16.48
CA ARG A 2 -4.10 2.31 -16.66
C ARG A 2 -3.17 1.34 -17.40
N ARG A 3 -2.67 1.73 -18.58
CA ARG A 3 -1.75 0.92 -19.40
C ARG A 3 -0.48 0.49 -18.64
N VAL A 4 0.11 1.40 -17.86
CA VAL A 4 1.33 1.13 -17.06
C VAL A 4 1.06 0.14 -15.94
N MET A 5 -0.17 0.09 -15.41
CA MET A 5 -0.54 -0.78 -14.28
C MET A 5 -1.03 -2.17 -14.71
N THR A 6 -1.52 -2.31 -15.94
CA THR A 6 -2.11 -3.59 -16.41
C THR A 6 -1.11 -4.74 -16.45
N VAL A 7 0.10 -4.51 -16.98
CA VAL A 7 1.15 -5.54 -17.09
C VAL A 7 1.69 -5.99 -15.72
N PRO A 8 1.99 -5.10 -14.75
CA PRO A 8 2.52 -5.53 -13.47
C PRO A 8 1.47 -6.12 -12.52
N PHE A 9 0.18 -5.75 -12.64
CA PHE A 9 -0.82 -6.10 -11.61
C PHE A 9 -2.07 -6.83 -12.14
N PHE A 10 -2.57 -6.48 -13.33
CA PHE A 10 -3.93 -6.83 -13.74
C PHE A 10 -3.95 -7.75 -14.97
N ASN A 11 -3.31 -8.92 -14.85
CA ASN A 11 -3.38 -9.98 -15.85
C ASN A 11 -3.12 -11.36 -15.24
N ASN A 12 -3.43 -12.41 -16.01
CA ASN A 12 -3.31 -13.80 -15.56
C ASN A 12 -1.87 -14.19 -15.17
N LYS A 13 -0.84 -13.62 -15.79
CA LYS A 13 0.55 -13.92 -15.43
C LYS A 13 0.88 -13.37 -14.04
N ALA A 14 0.40 -12.18 -13.71
CA ALA A 14 0.55 -11.62 -12.36
C ALA A 14 -0.14 -12.53 -11.32
N VAL A 15 -1.36 -13.01 -11.60
CA VAL A 15 -2.09 -13.94 -10.72
C VAL A 15 -1.30 -15.24 -10.52
N GLN A 16 -0.88 -15.90 -11.61
CA GLN A 16 -0.10 -17.15 -11.54
C GLN A 16 1.22 -16.97 -10.79
N LYS A 17 1.84 -15.80 -10.89
CA LYS A 17 3.09 -15.49 -10.20
C LYS A 17 2.89 -15.35 -8.68
N TYR A 18 1.83 -14.67 -8.25
CA TYR A 18 1.65 -14.33 -6.83
C TYR A 18 0.67 -15.24 -6.08
N SER A 19 -0.09 -16.11 -6.75
CA SER A 19 -1.08 -17.00 -6.09
C SER A 19 -0.47 -17.81 -4.95
N ARG A 20 0.71 -18.40 -5.20
CA ARG A 20 1.45 -19.16 -4.18
C ARG A 20 1.84 -18.28 -2.99
N CYS A 21 2.25 -17.03 -3.23
CA CYS A 21 2.56 -16.10 -2.15
C CYS A 21 1.33 -15.79 -1.29
N TRP A 22 0.15 -15.67 -1.90
CA TRP A 22 -1.10 -15.41 -1.19
C TRP A 22 -1.54 -16.61 -0.36
N GLU A 23 -1.38 -17.82 -0.90
CA GLU A 23 -1.65 -19.08 -0.20
C GLU A 23 -0.70 -19.25 1.01
N GLU A 24 0.59 -18.97 0.83
CA GLU A 24 1.58 -18.99 1.91
C GLU A 24 1.26 -17.96 3.00
N GLU A 25 0.83 -16.75 2.63
CA GLU A 25 0.44 -15.72 3.59
C GLU A 25 -0.83 -16.10 4.37
N ALA A 26 -1.81 -16.72 3.70
CA ALA A 26 -3.01 -17.25 4.33
C ALA A 26 -2.69 -18.39 5.31
N ALA A 27 -1.85 -19.34 4.90
CA ALA A 27 -1.37 -20.40 5.76
C ALA A 27 -0.62 -19.85 6.99
N SER A 28 0.27 -18.87 6.78
CA SER A 28 1.00 -18.19 7.86
C SER A 28 0.07 -17.51 8.84
N MET A 29 -1.00 -16.86 8.37
CA MET A 29 -2.01 -16.24 9.24
C MET A 29 -2.73 -17.27 10.10
N VAL A 30 -3.14 -18.41 9.51
CA VAL A 30 -3.81 -19.50 10.22
C VAL A 30 -2.91 -20.10 11.30
N GLU A 31 -1.64 -20.36 10.98
CA GLU A 31 -0.68 -20.91 11.93
C GLU A 31 -0.38 -19.94 13.08
N ASP A 32 -0.27 -18.64 12.82
CA ASP A 32 -0.09 -17.66 13.90
C ASP A 32 -1.35 -17.55 14.77
N ILE A 33 -2.56 -17.67 14.20
CA ILE A 33 -3.80 -17.69 15.00
C ILE A 33 -3.80 -18.89 15.95
N LYS A 34 -3.50 -20.10 15.44
CA LYS A 34 -3.47 -21.32 16.26
C LYS A 34 -2.45 -21.25 17.40
N LYS A 35 -1.28 -20.67 17.15
CA LYS A 35 -0.18 -20.59 18.12
C LYS A 35 -0.38 -19.48 19.15
N SER A 36 -0.78 -18.30 18.69
CA SER A 36 -0.74 -17.08 19.48
C SER A 36 -2.08 -16.73 20.14
N TYR A 37 -3.19 -17.36 19.74
CA TYR A 37 -4.54 -17.02 20.19
C TYR A 37 -5.34 -18.27 20.61
N PRO A 38 -5.03 -18.89 21.76
CA PRO A 38 -5.81 -20.03 22.28
C PRO A 38 -7.31 -19.69 22.46
N GLN A 39 -7.63 -18.42 22.75
CA GLN A 39 -8.99 -17.93 22.86
C GLN A 39 -9.78 -17.93 21.54
N ALA A 40 -9.12 -18.07 20.39
CA ALA A 40 -9.80 -18.17 19.11
C ALA A 40 -10.77 -19.36 19.05
N MET A 41 -10.52 -20.41 19.84
CA MET A 41 -11.36 -21.61 19.95
C MET A 41 -12.46 -21.49 21.00
N THR A 42 -12.47 -20.43 21.82
CA THR A 42 -13.42 -20.28 22.94
C THR A 42 -14.27 -19.02 22.78
N THR A 43 -13.69 -17.84 23.02
CA THR A 43 -14.39 -16.54 22.98
C THR A 43 -14.28 -15.86 21.63
N GLY A 44 -13.43 -16.38 20.74
CA GLY A 44 -13.18 -15.84 19.42
C GLY A 44 -12.17 -14.68 19.42
N ILE A 45 -11.83 -14.22 18.23
CA ILE A 45 -10.90 -13.09 18.00
C ILE A 45 -11.43 -12.16 16.92
N CYS A 46 -10.95 -10.92 16.91
CA CYS A 46 -11.23 -9.99 15.82
C CYS A 46 -10.44 -10.38 14.56
N MET A 47 -11.05 -11.20 13.70
CA MET A 47 -10.44 -11.67 12.45
C MET A 47 -10.05 -10.54 11.50
N ARG A 48 -10.77 -9.40 11.54
CA ARG A 48 -10.46 -8.22 10.72
C ARG A 48 -9.02 -7.75 10.92
N THR A 49 -8.51 -7.74 12.15
CA THR A 49 -7.13 -7.31 12.43
C THR A 49 -6.10 -8.23 11.75
N ARG A 50 -6.41 -9.54 11.68
CA ARG A 50 -5.56 -10.56 11.06
C ARG A 50 -5.61 -10.43 9.53
N LEU A 51 -6.82 -10.31 8.98
CA LEU A 51 -7.06 -10.12 7.54
C LEU A 51 -6.45 -8.82 7.01
N LYS A 52 -6.43 -7.75 7.81
CA LYS A 52 -5.75 -6.50 7.43
C LYS A 52 -4.27 -6.72 7.12
N LEU A 53 -3.55 -7.44 7.99
CA LEU A 53 -2.13 -7.75 7.77
C LEU A 53 -1.95 -8.64 6.53
N LEU A 54 -2.79 -9.67 6.37
CA LEU A 54 -2.80 -10.54 5.20
C LEU A 54 -2.91 -9.74 3.89
N THR A 55 -3.91 -8.87 3.79
CA THR A 55 -4.15 -8.07 2.58
C THR A 55 -3.01 -7.10 2.32
N HIS A 56 -2.46 -6.46 3.36
CA HIS A 56 -1.29 -5.59 3.21
C HIS A 56 -0.06 -6.38 2.74
N ASN A 57 0.20 -7.56 3.30
CA ASN A 57 1.32 -8.40 2.89
C ASN A 57 1.17 -8.87 1.44
N ASN A 58 -0.04 -9.26 1.02
CA ASN A 58 -0.30 -9.61 -0.38
C ASN A 58 -0.03 -8.43 -1.33
N MET A 59 -0.53 -7.23 -0.98
CA MET A 59 -0.34 -6.03 -1.79
C MET A 59 1.13 -5.58 -1.84
N PHE A 60 1.84 -5.61 -0.71
CA PHE A 60 3.26 -5.21 -0.65
C PHE A 60 4.19 -6.24 -1.27
N ARG A 61 3.83 -7.54 -1.28
CA ARG A 61 4.55 -8.55 -2.07
C ARG A 61 4.41 -8.26 -3.56
N MET A 62 3.21 -7.91 -4.01
CA MET A 62 3.00 -7.53 -5.42
C MET A 62 3.72 -6.24 -5.80
N LEU A 63 3.69 -5.22 -4.94
CA LEU A 63 4.28 -3.92 -5.24
C LEU A 63 5.80 -3.92 -5.12
N PHE A 64 6.34 -4.49 -4.04
CA PHE A 64 7.73 -4.29 -3.62
C PHE A 64 8.51 -5.59 -3.37
N ASP A 65 7.87 -6.75 -3.50
CA ASP A 65 8.41 -8.03 -3.05
C ASP A 65 8.82 -8.00 -1.56
N LYS A 66 7.96 -7.38 -0.73
CA LYS A 66 8.14 -7.24 0.72
C LYS A 66 6.87 -7.60 1.47
N ARG A 67 7.02 -7.97 2.73
CA ARG A 67 5.93 -8.15 3.69
C ARG A 67 6.29 -7.50 5.01
N PHE A 68 5.27 -7.14 5.79
CA PHE A 68 5.43 -6.76 7.18
C PHE A 68 5.67 -8.02 8.03
N GLU A 69 6.43 -7.86 9.12
CA GLU A 69 6.81 -9.01 9.96
C GLU A 69 5.62 -9.56 10.74
N GLY A 70 4.75 -8.68 11.23
CA GLY A 70 3.60 -9.04 12.05
C GLY A 70 2.68 -7.85 12.34
N GLN A 71 1.74 -8.04 13.25
CA GLN A 71 0.76 -6.99 13.60
C GLN A 71 1.35 -5.83 14.38
N ASN A 72 2.49 -6.07 15.06
CA ASN A 72 3.19 -5.08 15.87
C ASN A 72 4.38 -4.47 15.11
N ASP A 73 4.51 -4.73 13.82
CA ASP A 73 5.50 -4.09 12.96
C ASP A 73 5.27 -2.56 13.00
N PRO A 74 6.26 -1.76 13.42
CA PRO A 74 6.08 -0.32 13.58
C PRO A 74 5.64 0.37 12.28
N LEU A 75 6.19 -0.06 11.14
CA LEU A 75 5.88 0.54 9.84
C LEU A 75 4.46 0.17 9.40
N PHE A 76 4.00 -1.04 9.73
CA PHE A 76 2.62 -1.44 9.51
C PHE A 76 1.64 -0.62 10.36
N LEU A 77 1.94 -0.42 11.65
CA LEU A 77 1.11 0.37 12.56
C LEU A 77 1.01 1.84 12.11
N ASP A 78 2.14 2.47 11.77
CA ASP A 78 2.18 3.83 11.25
C ASP A 78 1.37 3.99 9.96
N LEU A 79 1.50 3.02 9.04
CA LEU A 79 0.75 3.01 7.79
C LEU A 79 -0.76 2.84 8.03
N GLN A 80 -1.17 1.98 8.97
CA GLN A 80 -2.57 1.80 9.35
C GLN A 80 -3.17 3.09 9.91
N GLU A 81 -2.46 3.77 10.81
CA GLU A 81 -2.92 5.04 11.38
C GLU A 81 -3.12 6.09 10.28
N LEU A 82 -2.16 6.21 9.37
CA LEU A 82 -2.23 7.16 8.26
C LEU A 82 -3.32 6.81 7.24
N ASN A 83 -3.57 5.53 6.97
CA ASN A 83 -4.69 5.10 6.11
C ASN A 83 -6.03 5.49 6.73
N VAL A 84 -6.23 5.21 8.02
CA VAL A 84 -7.46 5.63 8.74
C VAL A 84 -7.61 7.14 8.70
N LYS A 85 -6.55 7.89 8.99
CA LYS A 85 -6.59 9.36 8.97
C LYS A 85 -6.92 9.91 7.59
N ARG A 86 -6.33 9.34 6.53
CA ARG A 86 -6.64 9.69 5.13
C ARG A 86 -8.11 9.44 4.83
N ASP A 87 -8.65 8.29 5.19
CA ASP A 87 -10.06 7.95 4.93
C ASP A 87 -11.01 8.86 5.68
N VAL A 88 -10.74 9.14 6.95
CA VAL A 88 -11.52 10.09 7.76
C VAL A 88 -11.52 11.47 7.11
N LEU A 89 -10.38 11.95 6.63
CA LEU A 89 -10.30 13.24 5.94
C LEU A 89 -11.04 13.20 4.59
N ALA A 90 -10.86 12.17 3.78
CA ALA A 90 -11.50 12.06 2.49
C ALA A 90 -13.04 11.95 2.59
N GLN A 91 -13.56 11.30 3.63
CA GLN A 91 -14.99 11.02 3.80
C GLN A 91 -15.70 12.01 4.74
N SER A 92 -14.97 12.98 5.30
CA SER A 92 -15.56 13.93 6.25
C SER A 92 -16.53 14.89 5.58
N HIS A 93 -17.70 15.12 6.17
CA HIS A 93 -18.59 16.20 5.72
C HIS A 93 -18.08 17.61 6.05
N ARG A 94 -16.98 17.73 6.81
CA ARG A 94 -16.48 19.03 7.30
C ARG A 94 -16.01 19.95 6.18
N TYR A 95 -15.57 19.42 5.04
CA TYR A 95 -15.12 20.24 3.90
C TYR A 95 -16.23 20.51 2.87
N ASN A 96 -17.38 19.84 2.98
CA ASN A 96 -18.47 19.91 1.98
C ASN A 96 -18.94 21.33 1.66
N HIS A 97 -18.90 22.25 2.63
CA HIS A 97 -19.33 23.63 2.41
C HIS A 97 -18.47 24.36 1.36
N GLY A 98 -17.14 24.14 1.36
CA GLY A 98 -16.25 24.71 0.35
C GLY A 98 -16.23 23.94 -0.97
N ASP A 99 -16.66 22.68 -0.96
CA ASP A 99 -16.81 21.86 -2.18
C ASP A 99 -18.12 22.18 -2.92
N PHE A 100 -19.24 22.29 -2.21
CA PHE A 100 -20.54 22.63 -2.79
C PHE A 100 -20.66 24.11 -3.13
N ASN A 101 -20.01 25.00 -2.37
CA ASN A 101 -19.98 26.43 -2.66
C ASN A 101 -18.53 26.92 -2.78
N PRO A 102 -18.01 27.09 -4.01
CA PRO A 102 -16.63 27.50 -4.25
C PRO A 102 -16.22 28.83 -3.60
N ILE A 103 -17.17 29.73 -3.32
CA ILE A 103 -16.89 31.02 -2.64
C ILE A 103 -16.39 30.77 -1.20
N LEU A 104 -16.79 29.66 -0.57
CA LEU A 104 -16.37 29.30 0.78
C LEU A 104 -15.03 28.53 0.82
N ARG A 105 -14.46 28.17 -0.33
CA ARG A 105 -13.22 27.39 -0.41
C ARG A 105 -12.02 28.02 0.33
N PRO A 106 -11.84 29.36 0.39
CA PRO A 106 -10.77 29.96 1.20
C PRO A 106 -10.81 29.58 2.69
N PHE A 107 -12.00 29.30 3.25
CA PHE A 107 -12.15 28.87 4.65
C PHE A 107 -11.69 27.43 4.90
N LEU A 108 -11.48 26.63 3.85
CA LEU A 108 -10.94 25.27 3.96
C LEU A 108 -9.43 25.23 4.17
N ARG A 109 -8.72 26.36 4.23
CA ARG A 109 -7.24 26.39 4.30
C ARG A 109 -6.65 25.49 5.38
N GLY A 110 -7.19 25.53 6.61
CA GLY A 110 -6.73 24.67 7.71
C GLY A 110 -7.00 23.18 7.47
N TYR A 111 -8.15 22.87 6.87
CA TYR A 111 -8.52 21.51 6.50
C TYR A 111 -7.59 20.96 5.41
N LEU A 112 -7.36 21.73 4.35
CA LEU A 112 -6.47 21.36 3.25
C LEU A 112 -5.01 21.22 3.71
N ASN A 113 -4.55 22.04 4.67
CA ASN A 113 -3.23 21.86 5.28
C ASN A 113 -3.13 20.51 6.02
N THR A 114 -4.17 20.12 6.76
CA THR A 114 -4.21 18.82 7.45
C THR A 114 -4.19 17.65 6.45
N CYS A 115 -4.92 17.77 5.33
CA CYS A 115 -4.89 16.80 4.24
C CYS A 115 -3.50 16.71 3.61
N LYS A 116 -2.86 17.86 3.34
CA LYS A 116 -1.51 17.93 2.77
C LYS A 116 -0.49 17.26 3.68
N GLU A 117 -0.45 17.60 4.97
CA GLU A 117 0.48 17.00 5.93
C GLU A 117 0.29 15.48 6.06
N THR A 118 -0.97 15.02 6.05
CA THR A 118 -1.29 13.59 6.11
C THR A 118 -0.85 12.87 4.84
N CYS A 119 -1.06 13.48 3.68
CA CYS A 119 -0.58 12.98 2.40
C CYS A 119 0.95 12.88 2.38
N GLU A 120 1.67 13.94 2.77
CA GLU A 120 3.14 13.96 2.80
C GLU A 120 3.75 12.95 3.78
N LYS A 121 3.13 12.74 4.95
CA LYS A 121 3.54 11.68 5.88
C LYS A 121 3.39 10.29 5.26
N ARG A 122 2.28 10.03 4.58
CA ARG A 122 2.00 8.74 3.95
C ARG A 122 2.89 8.48 2.74
N LEU A 123 3.13 9.49 1.90
CA LEU A 123 4.07 9.39 0.77
C LEU A 123 5.50 9.09 1.23
N ARG A 124 5.95 9.64 2.37
CA ARG A 124 7.28 9.33 2.93
C ARG A 124 7.47 7.85 3.28
N ILE A 125 6.42 7.18 3.77
CA ILE A 125 6.46 5.73 4.01
C ILE A 125 6.70 5.01 2.67
N PHE A 126 5.95 5.38 1.63
CA PHE A 126 6.12 4.75 0.31
C PHE A 126 7.48 5.07 -0.33
N ASP A 127 8.01 6.28 -0.13
CA ASP A 127 9.34 6.66 -0.60
C ASP A 127 10.42 5.75 0.00
N HIS A 128 10.29 5.33 1.27
CA HIS A 128 11.20 4.35 1.86
C HIS A 128 11.25 3.04 1.05
N PHE A 129 10.09 2.48 0.71
CA PHE A 129 10.00 1.26 -0.11
C PHE A 129 10.54 1.47 -1.53
N ILE A 130 10.16 2.58 -2.18
CA ILE A 130 10.61 2.92 -3.54
C ILE A 130 12.13 3.09 -3.57
N GLN A 131 12.71 3.81 -2.63
CA GLN A 131 14.16 4.03 -2.54
C GLN A 131 14.91 2.73 -2.27
N ASN A 132 14.42 1.89 -1.35
CA ASN A 132 15.01 0.58 -1.09
C ASN A 132 15.01 -0.29 -2.35
N ARG A 133 13.92 -0.27 -3.13
CA ARG A 133 13.87 -1.02 -4.38
C ARG A 133 14.79 -0.45 -5.45
N LYS A 134 14.85 0.88 -5.61
CA LYS A 134 15.81 1.55 -6.52
C LYS A 134 17.25 1.13 -6.21
N LYS A 135 17.64 1.17 -4.93
CA LYS A 135 18.98 0.72 -4.47
C LYS A 135 19.23 -0.74 -4.83
N LEU A 136 18.24 -1.61 -4.60
CA LEU A 136 18.34 -3.02 -4.91
C LEU A 136 18.58 -3.27 -6.41
N ILE A 137 17.81 -2.61 -7.28
CA ILE A 137 17.95 -2.68 -8.75
C ILE A 137 19.35 -2.23 -9.19
N THR A 138 19.87 -1.13 -8.64
CA THR A 138 21.20 -0.62 -8.99
C THR A 138 22.34 -1.52 -8.48
N SER A 139 22.17 -2.13 -7.31
CA SER A 139 23.20 -2.97 -6.68
C SER A 139 23.30 -4.39 -7.27
N THR A 140 22.24 -4.86 -7.92
CA THR A 140 22.15 -6.25 -8.41
C THR A 140 22.47 -6.27 -9.90
N ASN A 141 23.67 -6.76 -10.25
CA ASN A 141 24.09 -6.93 -11.65
C ASN A 141 23.32 -8.04 -12.41
N ASP A 142 22.49 -8.81 -11.70
CA ASP A 142 21.80 -10.00 -12.22
C ASP A 142 20.29 -9.80 -12.07
N GLN A 143 19.68 -9.18 -13.08
CA GLN A 143 18.23 -8.90 -13.10
C GLN A 143 17.39 -10.17 -13.00
N GLU A 144 17.92 -11.34 -13.37
CA GLU A 144 17.20 -12.61 -13.28
C GLU A 144 16.99 -13.08 -11.84
N LYS A 145 17.81 -12.62 -10.89
CA LYS A 145 17.66 -12.92 -9.46
C LYS A 145 16.68 -12.03 -8.73
N LEU A 146 16.27 -10.90 -9.33
CA LEU A 146 15.26 -10.05 -8.74
C LEU A 146 13.88 -10.66 -8.99
N ALA A 147 13.15 -10.98 -7.92
CA ALA A 147 11.73 -11.25 -8.05
C ALA A 147 11.07 -10.01 -8.69
N PHE A 148 10.37 -10.21 -9.81
CA PHE A 148 9.62 -9.14 -10.47
C PHE A 148 8.67 -8.49 -9.47
N ALA A 149 8.97 -7.26 -9.08
CA ALA A 149 8.11 -6.45 -8.25
C ALA A 149 7.35 -5.49 -9.17
N GLY A 150 6.07 -5.25 -8.90
CA GLY A 150 5.26 -4.37 -9.75
C GLY A 150 5.83 -2.94 -9.84
N ILE A 151 6.54 -2.48 -8.81
CA ILE A 151 7.23 -1.20 -8.82
C ILE A 151 8.36 -1.12 -9.85
N ASP A 152 9.00 -2.23 -10.21
CA ASP A 152 10.10 -2.22 -11.18
C ASP A 152 9.61 -1.75 -12.55
N HIS A 153 8.46 -2.26 -12.97
CA HIS A 153 7.84 -1.86 -14.23
C HIS A 153 7.35 -0.41 -14.20
N ILE A 154 6.89 0.07 -13.03
CA ILE A 154 6.53 1.47 -12.85
C ILE A 154 7.78 2.36 -12.95
N LEU A 155 8.89 1.95 -12.35
CA LEU A 155 10.16 2.69 -12.40
C LEU A 155 10.78 2.68 -13.80
N GLU A 156 10.66 1.58 -14.53
CA GLU A 156 11.03 1.49 -15.95
C GLU A 156 10.22 2.50 -16.79
N ALA A 157 8.89 2.55 -16.59
CA ALA A 157 8.04 3.53 -17.26
C ALA A 157 8.42 4.99 -16.91
N GLN A 158 8.89 5.24 -15.67
CA GLN A 158 9.44 6.53 -15.27
C GLN A 158 10.74 6.84 -16.03
N GLN A 159 11.67 5.88 -16.11
CA GLN A 159 12.95 6.04 -16.83
C GLN A 159 12.74 6.30 -18.33
N MET A 160 11.72 5.68 -18.93
CA MET A 160 11.32 5.91 -20.32
C MET A 160 10.58 7.26 -20.54
N GLY A 161 10.38 8.05 -19.50
CA GLY A 161 9.69 9.35 -19.58
C GLY A 161 8.18 9.26 -19.79
N VAL A 162 7.57 8.08 -19.61
CA VAL A 162 6.12 7.88 -19.77
C VAL A 162 5.33 8.48 -18.60
N ILE A 163 5.92 8.48 -17.42
CA ILE A 163 5.37 9.01 -16.17
C ILE A 163 6.45 9.75 -15.38
N ASN A 164 6.05 10.66 -14.50
CA ASN A 164 6.98 11.38 -13.62
C ASN A 164 7.06 10.75 -12.21
N GLU A 165 7.92 11.30 -11.34
CA GLU A 165 8.11 10.77 -9.98
C GLU A 165 6.83 10.82 -9.13
N ASP A 166 6.07 11.90 -9.22
CA ASP A 166 4.80 12.03 -8.50
C ASP A 166 3.80 10.96 -8.95
N ASN A 167 3.75 10.64 -10.24
CA ASN A 167 2.91 9.57 -10.75
C ASN A 167 3.28 8.21 -10.13
N VAL A 168 4.57 7.91 -9.94
CA VAL A 168 5.03 6.69 -9.25
C VAL A 168 4.48 6.66 -7.83
N ARG A 169 4.67 7.75 -7.07
CA ARG A 169 4.17 7.89 -5.70
C ARG A 169 2.67 7.69 -5.61
N TYR A 170 1.90 8.35 -6.48
CA TYR A 170 0.44 8.24 -6.49
C TYR A 170 -0.06 6.87 -6.97
N ILE A 171 0.66 6.14 -7.84
CA ILE A 171 0.29 4.75 -8.15
C ILE A 171 0.36 3.90 -6.88
N VAL A 172 1.48 3.97 -6.15
CA VAL A 172 1.66 3.20 -4.91
C VAL A 172 0.57 3.57 -3.90
N ASP A 173 0.33 4.87 -3.71
CA ASP A 173 -0.68 5.40 -2.80
C ASP A 173 -2.08 4.85 -3.09
N ASN A 174 -2.46 4.88 -4.37
CA ASN A 174 -3.77 4.40 -4.84
C ASN A 174 -3.87 2.88 -4.77
N MET A 175 -2.79 2.14 -5.09
CA MET A 175 -2.76 0.68 -4.99
C MET A 175 -2.91 0.23 -3.55
N ASN A 176 -2.20 0.87 -2.60
CA ASN A 176 -2.40 0.60 -1.18
C ASN A 176 -3.86 0.88 -0.79
N ASN A 177 -4.38 2.07 -1.09
CA ASN A 177 -5.74 2.44 -0.68
C ASN A 177 -6.82 1.52 -1.27
N ALA A 178 -6.75 1.21 -2.57
CA ALA A 178 -7.76 0.37 -3.23
C ALA A 178 -7.61 -1.12 -2.93
N GLY A 179 -6.38 -1.56 -2.61
CA GLY A 179 -6.08 -2.97 -2.38
C GLY A 179 -6.23 -3.40 -0.92
N THR A 180 -6.20 -2.49 0.05
CA THR A 180 -6.12 -2.85 1.48
C THR A 180 -7.17 -2.25 2.41
N ASN A 181 -7.93 -1.25 1.98
CA ASN A 181 -9.01 -0.62 2.76
C ASN A 181 -10.39 -1.19 2.43
#